data_AF-A0A7J5DT85-F1
#
_entry.id   AF-A0A7J5DT85-F1
#
_cell.length_a   1.000
_cell.length_b   1.000
_cell.length_c   1.000
_cell.angle_alpha   90.00
_cell.angle_beta   90.00
_cell.angle_gamma   90.00
#
_symmetry.space_group_name_H-M   'P 1'
#
loop_
_entity.id
_entity.type
_entity.pdbx_description
1 polymer ?
#
loop_
_entity_poly.entity_id
_entity_poly.type
_entity_poly.pdbx_seq_one_letter_code
_entity_poly.pdbx_strand_id
1 'polypeptide(L)'
;MSQIEPAHAAAILAMAAMFDNRKESEEKARALAFFLNRAASKRDLDPMRTFGLEDCRDAICNHYDRTGEFLTPSHLLDEVLRIRSKRISEHPPLVPPPGLDDAEERHWLAGATRRIGDGQTYDSDAPYELVHDAPRVRALLAAATPPAPDDAA
;
A
#
# COMPACT_ATOMS: atom_id res chain seq x y z
N MET A 1 -13.66 4.42 -1.70
CA MET A 1 -12.23 4.81 -1.77
C MET A 1 -11.93 5.67 -0.56
N SER A 2 -10.83 5.39 0.14
CA SER A 2 -10.39 6.24 1.24
C SER A 2 -10.02 7.65 0.72
N GLN A 3 -9.99 8.64 1.59
CA GLN A 3 -9.52 9.99 1.26
C GLN A 3 -8.50 10.44 2.29
N ILE A 4 -7.51 11.22 1.85
CA ILE A 4 -6.61 11.92 2.75
C ILE A 4 -7.36 13.05 3.42
N GLU A 5 -7.40 12.98 4.74
CA GLU A 5 -7.95 14.03 5.59
C GLU A 5 -6.94 15.17 5.79
N PRO A 6 -7.41 16.41 6.04
CA PRO A 6 -6.53 17.54 6.32
C PRO A 6 -5.54 17.29 7.47
N ALA A 7 -5.93 16.54 8.51
CA ALA A 7 -5.05 16.19 9.63
C ALA A 7 -3.84 15.34 9.18
N HIS A 8 -4.07 14.39 8.26
CA HIS A 8 -2.99 13.57 7.70
C HIS A 8 -2.06 14.38 6.80
N ALA A 9 -2.64 15.26 5.97
CA ALA A 9 -1.86 16.19 5.16
C ALA A 9 -1.07 17.21 6.00
N ALA A 10 -1.59 17.63 7.16
CA ALA A 10 -0.88 18.49 8.10
C ALA A 10 0.37 17.80 8.64
N ALA A 11 0.30 16.51 8.99
CA ALA A 11 1.47 15.74 9.41
C ALA A 11 2.54 15.66 8.31
N ILE A 12 2.13 15.47 7.04
CA ILE A 12 3.04 15.51 5.90
C ILE A 12 3.71 16.88 5.74
N LEU A 13 2.94 17.97 5.88
CA LEU A 13 3.48 19.33 5.83
C LEU A 13 4.48 19.60 6.95
N ALA A 14 4.20 19.12 8.17
CA ALA A 14 5.11 19.26 9.31
C ALA A 14 6.46 18.59 9.05
N MET A 15 6.44 17.38 8.47
CA MET A 15 7.67 16.70 8.06
C MET A 15 8.45 17.49 7.01
N ALA A 16 7.77 18.05 6.01
CA ALA A 16 8.43 18.84 4.96
C ALA A 16 8.97 20.19 5.47
N ALA A 17 8.30 20.81 6.44
CA ALA A 17 8.70 22.09 7.03
C ALA A 17 10.06 22.06 7.73
N MET A 18 10.49 20.89 8.20
CA MET A 18 11.82 20.68 8.76
C MET A 18 12.95 20.92 7.75
N PHE A 19 12.67 20.82 6.45
CA PHE A 19 13.68 20.93 5.38
C PHE A 19 13.62 22.26 4.63
N ASP A 20 12.43 22.78 4.35
CA ASP A 20 12.28 23.98 3.50
C ASP A 20 11.65 25.19 4.18
N ASN A 21 11.53 25.16 5.51
CA ASN A 21 10.99 26.24 6.33
C ASN A 21 9.59 26.72 5.89
N ARG A 22 8.79 25.88 5.21
CA ARG A 22 7.41 26.25 4.87
C ARG A 22 6.59 26.47 6.15
N LYS A 23 5.80 27.55 6.18
CA LYS A 23 4.82 27.76 7.25
C LYS A 23 3.65 26.81 7.08
N GLU A 24 3.39 25.98 8.07
CA GLU A 24 2.21 25.13 8.15
C GLU A 24 0.96 25.96 8.47
N SER A 25 -0.16 25.63 7.83
CA SER A 25 -1.47 26.20 8.18
C SER A 25 -2.56 25.20 7.82
N GLU A 26 -3.72 25.34 8.46
CA GLU A 26 -4.88 24.48 8.17
C GLU A 26 -5.31 24.60 6.69
N GLU A 27 -5.29 25.81 6.13
CA GLU A 27 -5.61 26.04 4.71
C GLU A 27 -4.66 25.28 3.79
N LYS A 28 -3.34 25.31 4.08
CA LYS A 28 -2.35 24.56 3.31
C LYS A 28 -2.52 23.06 3.45
N ALA A 29 -2.89 22.58 4.64
CA ALA A 29 -3.17 21.16 4.86
C ALA A 29 -4.39 20.70 4.05
N ARG A 30 -5.48 21.49 4.05
CA ARG A 30 -6.66 21.23 3.20
C ARG A 30 -6.30 21.24 1.71
N ALA A 31 -5.51 22.22 1.26
CA ALA A 31 -5.05 22.30 -0.12
C ALA A 31 -4.19 21.08 -0.50
N LEU A 32 -3.24 20.69 0.35
CA LEU A 32 -2.40 19.51 0.11
C LEU A 32 -3.27 18.23 0.04
N ALA A 33 -4.18 18.03 1.01
CA ALA A 33 -5.09 16.89 1.00
C ALA A 33 -5.88 16.80 -0.32
N PHE A 34 -6.43 17.92 -0.80
CA PHE A 34 -7.12 17.99 -2.09
C PHE A 34 -6.21 17.56 -3.26
N PHE A 35 -4.98 18.08 -3.33
CA PHE A 35 -4.05 17.74 -4.42
C PHE A 35 -3.62 16.28 -4.39
N LEU A 36 -3.32 15.72 -3.20
CA LEU A 36 -2.93 14.32 -3.07
C LEU A 36 -4.08 13.38 -3.43
N ASN A 37 -5.30 13.67 -2.96
CA ASN A 37 -6.50 12.93 -3.35
C ASN A 37 -6.73 12.96 -4.87
N ARG A 38 -6.57 14.15 -5.48
CA ARG A 38 -6.70 14.31 -6.94
C ARG A 38 -5.60 13.56 -7.71
N ALA A 39 -4.36 13.60 -7.22
CA ALA A 39 -3.24 12.94 -7.85
C ALA A 39 -3.36 11.41 -7.79
N ALA A 40 -3.80 10.86 -6.65
CA ALA A 40 -4.11 9.44 -6.49
C ALA A 40 -5.28 9.01 -7.38
N SER A 41 -6.38 9.76 -7.38
CA SER A 41 -7.56 9.47 -8.22
C SER A 41 -7.23 9.44 -9.71
N LYS A 42 -6.38 10.37 -10.19
CA LYS A 42 -5.94 10.39 -11.59
C LYS A 42 -5.17 9.13 -12.00
N ARG A 43 -4.56 8.41 -11.06
CA ARG A 43 -3.80 7.17 -11.28
C ARG A 43 -4.52 5.91 -10.80
N ASP A 44 -5.81 6.02 -10.46
CA ASP A 44 -6.62 4.94 -9.87
C ASP A 44 -5.98 4.30 -8.63
N LEU A 45 -5.36 5.14 -7.79
CA LEU A 45 -4.71 4.72 -6.54
C LEU A 45 -5.60 5.01 -5.33
N ASP A 46 -5.45 4.18 -4.29
CA ASP A 46 -6.02 4.46 -2.96
C ASP A 46 -5.18 5.56 -2.28
N PRO A 47 -5.76 6.74 -1.97
CA PRO A 47 -5.00 7.87 -1.43
C PRO A 47 -4.35 7.60 -0.07
N MET A 48 -5.11 7.08 0.91
CA MET A 48 -4.57 6.86 2.26
C MET A 48 -3.48 5.81 2.29
N ARG A 49 -3.61 4.77 1.46
CA ARG A 49 -2.58 3.75 1.34
C ARG A 49 -1.35 4.25 0.60
N THR A 50 -1.55 5.04 -0.46
CA THR A 50 -0.43 5.57 -1.25
C THR A 50 0.40 6.54 -0.42
N PHE A 51 -0.26 7.46 0.28
CA PHE A 51 0.42 8.49 1.06
C PHE A 51 0.44 8.14 2.55
N GLY A 52 0.81 6.89 2.88
CA GLY A 52 1.07 6.50 4.27
C GLY A 52 2.19 7.36 4.89
N LEU A 53 2.10 7.67 6.19
CA LEU A 53 3.05 8.61 6.81
C LEU A 53 4.50 8.14 6.74
N GLU A 54 4.75 6.84 6.85
CA GLU A 54 6.10 6.27 6.72
C GLU A 54 6.67 6.45 5.31
N ASP A 55 5.89 6.13 4.28
CA ASP A 55 6.28 6.33 2.88
C ASP A 55 6.47 7.82 2.56
N CYS A 56 5.60 8.69 3.07
CA CYS A 56 5.74 10.12 2.91
C CYS A 56 6.99 10.66 3.60
N ARG A 57 7.31 10.19 4.81
CA ARG A 57 8.54 10.57 5.53
C ARG A 57 9.76 10.19 4.70
N ASP A 58 9.85 8.93 4.27
CA ASP A 58 11.00 8.43 3.53
C ASP A 58 11.11 9.12 2.15
N ALA A 59 9.98 9.43 1.51
CA ALA A 59 9.94 10.20 0.28
C ALA A 59 10.43 11.65 0.45
N ILE A 60 10.03 12.32 1.54
CA ILE A 60 10.51 13.66 1.88
C ILE A 60 12.03 13.64 2.07
N CYS A 61 12.56 12.71 2.87
CA CYS A 61 14.00 12.58 3.09
C CYS A 61 14.75 12.33 1.78
N ASN A 62 14.32 11.35 0.97
CA ASN A 62 14.98 11.04 -0.30
C ASN A 62 14.91 12.19 -1.33
N HIS A 63 13.87 13.03 -1.28
CA HIS A 63 13.77 14.23 -2.11
C HIS A 63 14.83 15.26 -1.71
N TYR A 64 14.96 15.56 -0.42
CA TYR A 64 15.89 16.57 0.08
C TYR A 64 17.36 16.09 0.14
N ASP A 65 17.60 14.78 0.24
CA ASP A 65 18.95 14.21 0.12
C ASP A 65 19.52 14.36 -1.29
N ARG A 66 18.64 14.38 -2.31
CA ARG A 66 19.04 14.50 -3.72
C ARG A 66 18.94 15.91 -4.26
N THR A 67 18.02 16.72 -3.74
CA THR A 67 17.68 18.03 -4.28
C THR A 67 17.52 19.05 -3.16
N GLY A 68 17.91 20.30 -3.41
CA GLY A 68 17.58 21.42 -2.52
C GLY A 68 16.23 22.09 -2.87
N GLU A 69 15.41 21.44 -3.70
CA GLU A 69 14.22 22.07 -4.27
C GLU A 69 13.01 21.99 -3.35
N PHE A 70 12.12 22.97 -3.47
CA PHE A 70 10.86 22.97 -2.75
C PHE A 70 10.00 21.73 -3.12
N LEU A 71 9.57 20.96 -2.12
CA LEU A 71 8.78 19.75 -2.34
C LEU A 71 7.35 20.08 -2.80
N THR A 72 6.97 19.55 -3.97
CA THR A 72 5.61 19.64 -4.51
C THR A 72 4.83 18.34 -4.29
N PRO A 73 3.48 18.35 -4.38
CA PRO A 73 2.69 17.11 -4.30
C PRO A 73 3.07 16.06 -5.35
N SER A 74 3.47 16.50 -6.55
CA SER A 74 3.92 15.59 -7.62
C SER A 74 5.24 14.91 -7.25
N HIS A 75 6.21 15.66 -6.71
CA HIS A 75 7.47 15.10 -6.24
C HIS A 75 7.22 14.04 -5.16
N LEU A 76 6.32 14.33 -4.21
CA LEU A 76 5.97 13.39 -3.17
C LEU A 76 5.36 12.10 -3.73
N LEU A 77 4.41 12.20 -4.67
CA LEU A 77 3.79 11.03 -5.30
C LEU A 77 4.81 10.18 -6.06
N ASP A 78 5.62 10.80 -6.92
CA ASP A 78 6.58 10.07 -7.73
C ASP A 78 7.62 9.36 -6.86
N GLU A 79 8.03 10.00 -5.76
CA GLU A 79 9.01 9.44 -4.84
C GLU A 79 8.44 8.29 -3.99
N VAL A 80 7.21 8.42 -3.51
CA VAL A 80 6.48 7.31 -2.87
C VAL A 80 6.38 6.12 -3.82
N LEU A 81 5.98 6.33 -5.07
CA LEU A 81 5.88 5.24 -6.06
C LEU A 81 7.24 4.60 -6.35
N ARG A 82 8.32 5.41 -6.36
CA ARG A 82 9.69 4.91 -6.49
C ARG A 82 10.09 4.02 -5.32
N ILE A 83 9.79 4.41 -4.08
CA ILE A 83 10.07 3.62 -2.88
C ILE A 83 9.31 2.28 -2.93
N ARG A 84 8.01 2.31 -3.27
CA ARG A 84 7.18 1.10 -3.34
C ARG A 84 7.66 0.15 -4.45
N SER A 85 8.00 0.70 -5.62
CA SER A 85 8.59 -0.07 -6.71
C SER A 85 9.92 -0.71 -6.31
N LYS A 86 10.78 0.04 -5.60
CA LYS A 86 12.04 -0.48 -5.07
C LYS A 86 11.82 -1.66 -4.14
N ARG A 87 10.91 -1.54 -3.16
CA ARG A 87 10.54 -2.63 -2.23
C ARG A 87 10.09 -3.89 -2.97
N ILE A 88 9.24 -3.73 -3.99
CA ILE A 88 8.79 -4.85 -4.82
C ILE A 88 9.95 -5.50 -5.57
N SER A 89 10.85 -4.70 -6.15
CA SER A 89 11.99 -5.21 -6.92
C SER A 89 13.06 -5.89 -6.08
N GLU A 90 13.22 -5.46 -4.82
CA GLU A 90 14.21 -6.03 -3.88
C GLU A 90 13.66 -7.25 -3.13
N HIS A 91 12.34 -7.50 -3.21
CA HIS A 91 11.73 -8.66 -2.59
C HIS A 91 12.05 -9.94 -3.39
N PRO A 92 12.32 -11.07 -2.72
CA PRO A 92 12.44 -12.37 -3.39
C PRO A 92 11.20 -12.70 -4.24
N PRO A 93 11.33 -13.52 -5.30
CA PRO A 93 10.20 -13.94 -6.11
C PRO A 93 9.07 -14.54 -5.26
N LEU A 94 7.86 -14.06 -5.48
CA LEU A 94 6.67 -14.60 -4.84
C LEU A 94 6.33 -15.97 -5.45
N VAL A 95 6.16 -16.97 -4.58
CA VAL A 95 5.68 -18.31 -4.97
C VAL A 95 4.25 -18.46 -4.50
N PRO A 96 3.28 -18.63 -5.41
CA PRO A 96 1.88 -18.81 -5.03
C PRO A 96 1.68 -20.16 -4.31
N PRO A 97 0.70 -20.23 -3.39
CA PRO A 97 0.29 -21.47 -2.75
C PRO A 97 -0.12 -22.53 -3.77
N PRO A 98 0.14 -23.82 -3.50
CA PRO A 98 -0.31 -24.89 -4.37
C PRO A 98 -1.84 -24.99 -4.36
N GLY A 99 -2.43 -25.33 -5.51
CA GLY A 99 -3.87 -25.60 -5.64
C GLY A 99 -4.74 -24.39 -5.97
N LEU A 100 -4.14 -23.21 -6.21
CA LEU A 100 -4.85 -22.07 -6.79
C LEU A 100 -5.05 -22.27 -8.30
N ASP A 101 -6.18 -21.81 -8.82
CA ASP A 101 -6.36 -21.67 -10.27
C ASP A 101 -5.68 -20.39 -10.84
N ASP A 102 -5.61 -20.25 -12.17
CA ASP A 102 -4.97 -19.11 -12.84
C ASP A 102 -5.55 -17.73 -12.46
N ALA A 103 -6.83 -17.66 -12.09
CA ALA A 103 -7.47 -16.40 -11.69
C ALA A 103 -7.14 -16.07 -10.22
N GLU A 104 -7.18 -17.08 -9.36
CA GLU A 104 -6.81 -17.00 -7.95
C GLU A 104 -5.33 -16.68 -7.77
N GLU A 105 -4.45 -17.31 -8.55
CA GLU A 105 -3.02 -17.04 -8.55
C GLU A 105 -2.74 -15.57 -8.90
N ARG A 106 -3.34 -15.06 -9.97
CA ARG A 106 -3.20 -13.64 -10.36
C ARG A 106 -3.72 -12.69 -9.28
N HIS A 107 -4.85 -13.02 -8.67
CA HIS A 107 -5.40 -12.21 -7.58
C HIS A 107 -4.48 -12.22 -6.35
N TRP A 108 -3.93 -13.38 -6.02
CA TRP A 108 -2.99 -13.55 -4.91
C TRP A 108 -1.69 -12.79 -5.16
N LEU A 109 -1.09 -12.96 -6.34
CA LEU A 109 0.15 -12.28 -6.73
C LEU A 109 -0.03 -10.76 -6.69
N ALA A 110 -1.16 -10.25 -7.21
CA ALA A 110 -1.49 -8.84 -7.14
C ALA A 110 -1.60 -8.37 -5.67
N GLY A 111 -2.29 -9.12 -4.81
CA GLY A 111 -2.44 -8.82 -3.39
C GLY A 111 -1.11 -8.82 -2.62
N ALA A 112 -0.29 -9.85 -2.80
CA ALA A 112 1.01 -10.02 -2.16
C ALA A 112 1.99 -8.93 -2.61
N THR A 113 2.11 -8.68 -3.92
CA THR A 113 2.91 -7.57 -4.48
C THR A 113 2.49 -6.23 -3.88
N ARG A 114 1.17 -6.02 -3.72
CA ARG A 114 0.63 -4.81 -3.10
C ARG A 114 1.09 -4.66 -1.65
N ARG A 115 1.10 -5.75 -0.84
CA ARG A 115 1.52 -5.73 0.56
C ARG A 115 3.00 -5.45 0.72
N ILE A 116 3.83 -6.03 -0.14
CA ILE A 116 5.27 -5.75 -0.21
C ILE A 116 5.51 -4.28 -0.51
N GLY A 117 4.80 -3.73 -1.52
CA GLY A 117 4.90 -2.31 -1.85
C GLY A 117 4.59 -1.40 -0.66
N ASP A 118 3.62 -1.76 0.18
CA ASP A 118 3.27 -1.03 1.41
C ASP A 118 4.29 -1.19 2.56
N GLY A 119 5.36 -1.97 2.37
CA GLY A 119 6.36 -2.21 3.41
C GLY A 119 5.94 -3.24 4.45
N GLN A 120 4.87 -4.00 4.22
CA GLN A 120 4.53 -5.11 5.10
C GLN A 120 5.53 -6.26 4.90
N THR A 121 6.03 -6.81 6.00
CA THR A 121 6.82 -8.05 5.96
C THR A 121 5.96 -9.16 5.37
N TYR A 122 6.41 -9.69 4.24
CA TYR A 122 5.78 -10.84 3.61
C TYR A 122 6.68 -12.04 3.85
N ASP A 123 6.20 -12.96 4.69
CA ASP A 123 6.88 -14.23 4.90
C ASP A 123 6.32 -15.24 3.90
N SER A 124 7.12 -15.62 2.91
CA SER A 124 6.75 -16.63 1.91
C SER A 124 6.54 -18.01 2.53
N ASP A 125 7.12 -18.24 3.71
CA ASP A 125 7.12 -19.54 4.39
C ASP A 125 6.01 -19.61 5.44
N ALA A 126 5.32 -18.49 5.71
CA ALA A 126 4.16 -18.49 6.58
C ALA A 126 2.99 -19.25 5.91
N PRO A 127 2.32 -20.17 6.64
CA PRO A 127 1.12 -20.85 6.15
C PRO A 127 0.12 -19.86 5.54
N TYR A 128 -0.39 -20.17 4.33
CA TYR A 128 -1.42 -19.38 3.62
C TYR A 128 -2.58 -18.96 4.55
N GLU A 129 -2.92 -19.89 5.45
CA GLU A 129 -3.69 -19.78 6.71
C GLU A 129 -3.66 -18.44 7.45
N LEU A 130 -2.43 -18.00 7.71
CA LEU A 130 -2.08 -16.94 8.65
C LEU A 130 -1.96 -15.57 7.97
N VAL A 131 -1.81 -15.58 6.65
CA VAL A 131 -1.60 -14.36 5.86
C VAL A 131 -2.94 -13.77 5.41
N HIS A 132 -4.00 -14.57 5.34
CA HIS A 132 -5.31 -14.19 4.83
C HIS A 132 -6.44 -14.44 5.84
N ASP A 133 -7.39 -13.52 5.90
CA ASP A 133 -8.55 -13.50 6.79
C ASP A 133 -9.27 -14.87 6.78
N ALA A 134 -9.02 -15.65 7.84
CA ALA A 134 -9.43 -17.04 8.00
C ALA A 134 -10.90 -17.37 7.68
N PRO A 135 -11.90 -16.47 7.87
CA PRO A 135 -13.29 -16.78 7.57
C PRO A 135 -13.56 -17.04 6.08
N ARG A 136 -12.91 -16.27 5.18
CA ARG A 136 -13.19 -16.38 3.73
C ARG A 136 -12.55 -17.62 3.13
N VAL A 137 -11.33 -17.95 3.57
CA VAL A 137 -10.62 -19.16 3.14
C VAL A 137 -11.30 -20.41 3.70
N ARG A 138 -11.74 -20.40 4.98
CA ARG A 138 -12.56 -21.50 5.54
C ARG A 138 -13.87 -21.70 4.79
N ALA A 139 -14.55 -20.63 4.38
CA ALA A 139 -15.79 -20.74 3.62
C ALA A 139 -15.58 -21.38 2.25
N LEU A 140 -14.47 -21.07 1.57
CA LEU A 140 -14.12 -21.68 0.28
C LEU A 140 -13.70 -23.14 0.42
N LEU A 141 -12.89 -23.48 1.43
CA LEU A 141 -12.48 -24.85 1.70
C LEU A 141 -13.63 -25.75 2.18
N ALA A 142 -14.54 -25.21 2.99
CA ALA A 142 -15.76 -25.92 3.40
C ALA A 142 -16.70 -26.18 2.21
N ALA A 143 -16.77 -25.27 1.23
CA ALA A 143 -17.55 -25.46 0.01
C ALA A 143 -16.89 -26.44 -0.98
N ALA A 144 -15.57 -26.55 -0.97
CA ALA A 144 -14.79 -27.44 -1.84
C ALA A 144 -14.66 -28.88 -1.29
N THR A 145 -15.01 -29.11 -0.02
CA THR A 145 -15.02 -30.46 0.56
C THR A 145 -16.31 -31.16 0.15
N PRO A 146 -16.27 -32.21 -0.70
CA PRO A 146 -17.48 -32.96 -1.02
C PRO A 146 -18.07 -33.55 0.26
N PRO A 147 -19.41 -33.61 0.39
CA PRO A 147 -20.03 -34.24 1.54
C PRO A 147 -19.45 -35.65 1.68
N ALA A 148 -19.10 -36.02 2.92
CA ALA A 148 -18.66 -37.37 3.21
C ALA A 148 -19.66 -38.34 2.59
N PRO A 149 -19.21 -39.40 1.88
CA PRO A 149 -20.14 -40.36 1.30
C PRO A 149 -21.02 -40.86 2.44
N ASP A 150 -22.33 -40.60 2.32
CA ASP A 150 -23.31 -41.15 3.23
C ASP A 150 -23.03 -42.65 3.34
N ASP A 151 -22.79 -43.12 4.56
CA ASP A 151 -22.79 -44.54 4.87
C ASP A 151 -24.20 -45.05 4.59
N ALA A 152 -24.42 -45.45 3.33
CA ALA A 152 -25.62 -46.10 2.86
C ALA A 152 -25.71 -47.45 3.57
N ALA A 153 -26.53 -47.51 4.61
CA ALA A 153 -27.04 -48.72 5.24
C ALA A 153 -28.56 -48.62 5.38
#